data_AF-A0A969DUI2-F1
#
_entry.id   AF-A0A969DUI2-F1
#
_cell.length_a   1.000
_cell.length_b   1.000
_cell.length_c   1.000
_cell.angle_alpha   90.00
_cell.angle_beta   90.00
_cell.angle_gamma   90.00
#
_symmetry.space_group_name_H-M   'P 1'
#
loop_
_entity.id
_entity.type
_entity.pdbx_description
1 polymer ?
#
loop_
_entity_poly.entity_id
_entity_poly.type
_entity_poly.pdbx_seq_one_letter_code
_entity_poly.pdbx_strand_id
1 'polypeptide(L)'
;MIEAAQDQDSGELDCYECRSCSYVYEPLQGDSRKAGPGTAFESLPVNWRCPVCSAPKPQFFNVGPKGTPSGFKENLGYGFGVNALTPGQKNVLIFGSLLAFFFIFLSFYGLG
;
A
#
# COMPACT_ATOMS: atom_id res chain seq x y z
N MET A 1 -20.88 5.42 -10.16
CA MET A 1 -20.80 4.28 -9.22
C MET A 1 -19.51 3.55 -9.54
N ILE A 2 -18.40 4.00 -8.97
CA ILE A 2 -17.13 3.26 -8.95
C ILE A 2 -16.67 3.38 -7.50
N GLU A 3 -16.79 2.28 -6.76
CA GLU A 3 -16.35 2.15 -5.38
C GLU A 3 -14.90 2.62 -5.24
N ALA A 4 -14.70 3.64 -4.41
CA ALA A 4 -13.44 3.85 -3.72
C ALA A 4 -13.27 2.63 -2.80
N ALA A 5 -12.43 1.67 -3.21
CA ALA A 5 -12.01 0.58 -2.35
C ALA A 5 -11.42 1.20 -1.08
N GLN A 6 -12.11 0.94 0.01
CA GLN A 6 -11.87 1.47 1.34
C GLN A 6 -10.47 1.08 1.81
N ASP A 7 -9.57 2.05 1.86
CA ASP A 7 -8.30 1.98 2.58
C ASP A 7 -8.62 2.16 4.08
N GLN A 8 -9.33 1.19 4.66
CA GLN A 8 -9.64 1.16 6.09
C GLN A 8 -8.73 0.17 6.78
N ASP A 9 -7.75 0.76 7.48
CA ASP A 9 -7.23 0.32 8.77
C ASP A 9 -7.25 -1.21 9.00
N SER A 10 -6.41 -1.93 8.26
CA SER A 10 -6.07 -3.32 8.59
C SER A 10 -4.93 -3.36 9.61
N GLY A 11 -4.90 -2.42 10.55
CA GLY A 11 -3.84 -2.23 11.55
C GLY A 11 -3.62 -3.42 12.50
N GLU A 12 -4.33 -4.53 12.30
CA GLU A 12 -4.24 -5.73 13.12
C GLU A 12 -3.65 -6.94 12.39
N LEU A 13 -3.60 -6.96 11.04
CA LEU A 13 -3.09 -8.11 10.28
C LEU A 13 -1.86 -7.75 9.44
N ASP A 14 -0.71 -8.22 9.88
CA ASP A 14 0.56 -8.01 9.18
C ASP A 14 0.69 -8.85 7.90
N CYS A 15 1.28 -8.23 6.88
CA CYS A 15 1.68 -8.90 5.64
C CYS A 15 3.04 -9.58 5.82
N TYR A 16 3.27 -10.64 5.03
CA TYR A 16 4.49 -11.44 5.11
C TYR A 16 5.10 -11.65 3.73
N GLU A 17 6.38 -11.36 3.55
CA GLU A 17 7.08 -11.54 2.28
C GLU A 17 7.99 -12.77 2.29
N CYS A 18 7.98 -13.54 1.21
CA CYS A 18 8.83 -14.70 1.01
C CYS A 18 10.27 -14.29 0.64
N ARG A 19 11.27 -14.70 1.43
CA ARG A 19 12.70 -14.41 1.14
C ARG A 19 13.21 -15.02 -0.17
N SER A 20 12.58 -16.08 -0.68
CA SER A 20 13.07 -16.79 -1.85
C SER A 20 12.60 -16.20 -3.18
N CYS A 21 11.43 -15.54 -3.20
CA CYS A 21 10.78 -15.12 -4.44
C CYS A 21 10.02 -13.80 -4.36
N SER A 22 10.06 -13.11 -3.22
CA SER A 22 9.36 -11.84 -2.97
C SER A 22 7.84 -11.90 -3.13
N TYR A 23 7.24 -13.08 -3.01
CA TYR A 23 5.78 -13.21 -2.87
C TYR A 23 5.32 -12.61 -1.54
N VAL A 24 4.38 -11.67 -1.58
CA VAL A 24 3.75 -11.08 -0.39
C VAL A 24 2.42 -11.78 -0.12
N TYR A 25 2.31 -12.40 1.05
CA TYR A 25 1.05 -12.89 1.60
C TYR A 25 0.30 -11.72 2.24
N GLU A 26 -0.86 -11.39 1.68
CA GLU A 26 -1.79 -10.40 2.24
C GLU A 26 -2.93 -11.13 2.97
N PRO A 27 -3.05 -11.02 4.31
CA PRO A 27 -4.10 -11.70 5.07
C PRO A 27 -5.52 -11.41 4.58
N LEU A 28 -5.79 -10.18 4.15
CA LEU A 28 -7.09 -9.76 3.63
C LEU A 28 -7.45 -10.44 2.30
N GLN A 29 -6.46 -10.66 1.43
CA GLN A 29 -6.66 -11.35 0.16
C GLN A 29 -6.63 -12.87 0.33
N GLY A 30 -5.90 -13.35 1.34
CA GLY A 30 -5.65 -14.77 1.58
C GLY A 30 -4.77 -15.39 0.48
N ASP A 31 -4.81 -16.71 0.39
CA ASP A 31 -4.23 -17.50 -0.69
C ASP A 31 -5.32 -18.41 -1.26
N SER A 32 -5.76 -18.10 -2.48
CA SER A 32 -6.79 -18.83 -3.24
C SER A 32 -6.69 -20.37 -3.20
N ARG A 33 -5.50 -20.94 -2.94
CA ARG A 33 -5.30 -22.39 -2.89
C ARG A 33 -5.58 -23.00 -1.51
N LYS A 34 -5.28 -22.30 -0.42
CA LYS A 34 -5.19 -22.89 0.92
C LYS A 34 -5.58 -21.98 2.10
N ALA A 35 -5.81 -20.69 1.87
CA ALA A 35 -6.16 -19.73 2.91
C ALA A 35 -7.23 -18.76 2.41
N GLY A 36 -8.39 -18.73 3.08
CA GLY A 36 -9.45 -17.79 2.72
C GLY A 36 -9.06 -16.33 3.01
N PRO A 37 -9.78 -15.36 2.42
CA PRO A 37 -9.69 -13.95 2.79
C PRO A 37 -9.85 -13.76 4.31
N GLY A 38 -9.03 -12.91 4.92
CA GLY A 38 -9.04 -12.64 6.37
C GLY A 38 -8.25 -13.65 7.21
N THR A 39 -7.51 -14.58 6.61
CA THR A 39 -6.70 -15.55 7.35
C THR A 39 -5.37 -14.91 7.77
N ALA A 40 -5.12 -14.76 9.06
CA ALA A 40 -3.83 -14.30 9.58
C ALA A 40 -2.69 -15.26 9.14
N PHE A 41 -1.50 -14.73 8.87
CA PHE A 41 -0.36 -15.58 8.50
C PHE A 41 -0.05 -16.61 9.61
N GLU A 42 -0.22 -16.23 10.87
CA GLU A 42 -0.01 -17.12 12.01
C GLU A 42 -0.97 -18.31 12.04
N SER A 43 -2.23 -18.11 11.63
CA SER A 43 -3.24 -19.18 11.57
C SER A 43 -3.09 -20.10 10.35
N LEU A 44 -2.18 -19.80 9.42
CA LEU A 44 -1.88 -20.69 8.30
C LEU A 44 -1.36 -22.05 8.80
N PRO A 45 -1.81 -23.17 8.18
CA PRO A 45 -1.37 -24.49 8.55
C PRO A 45 0.15 -24.66 8.41
N VAL A 46 0.74 -25.53 9.25
CA VAL A 46 2.21 -25.79 9.26
C VAL A 46 2.74 -26.31 7.92
N ASN A 47 1.89 -26.99 7.14
CA ASN A 47 2.22 -27.52 5.82
C ASN A 47 1.95 -26.53 4.67
N TRP A 48 1.55 -25.29 5.00
CA TRP A 48 1.40 -24.24 4.01
C TRP A 48 2.77 -23.89 3.41
N ARG A 49 2.77 -23.64 2.10
CA ARG A 49 3.96 -23.36 1.30
C ARG A 49 3.66 -22.18 0.40
N CYS A 50 4.70 -21.41 0.10
CA CYS A 50 4.59 -20.31 -0.85
C CYS A 50 3.97 -20.80 -2.17
N PRO A 51 2.91 -20.16 -2.68
CA PRO A 51 2.24 -20.60 -3.91
C PRO A 51 3.09 -20.41 -5.17
N VAL A 52 4.16 -19.59 -5.08
CA VAL A 52 5.10 -19.28 -6.17
C VAL A 52 6.29 -20.24 -6.17
N CYS A 53 7.01 -20.36 -5.05
CA CYS A 53 8.29 -21.09 -4.99
C CYS A 53 8.28 -22.33 -4.09
N SER A 54 7.15 -22.67 -3.46
CA SER A 54 7.01 -23.79 -2.53
C SER A 54 7.89 -23.74 -1.27
N ALA A 55 8.51 -22.59 -0.97
CA ALA A 55 9.24 -22.36 0.29
C ALA A 55 8.32 -22.52 1.51
N PRO A 56 8.84 -23.03 2.63
CA PRO A 56 8.06 -23.25 3.85
C PRO A 56 7.76 -21.92 4.57
N LYS A 57 6.71 -21.91 5.41
CA LYS A 57 6.28 -20.76 6.24
C LYS A 57 7.43 -20.01 6.96
N PRO A 58 8.46 -20.67 7.55
CA PRO A 58 9.56 -19.97 8.23
C PRO A 58 10.45 -19.12 7.32
N GLN A 59 10.36 -19.29 6.00
CA GLN A 59 11.14 -18.50 5.03
C GLN A 59 10.49 -17.15 4.70
N PHE A 60 9.37 -16.83 5.37
CA PHE A 60 8.71 -15.55 5.28
C PHE A 60 9.18 -14.61 6.39
N PHE A 61 9.15 -13.31 6.13
CA PHE A 61 9.39 -12.28 7.14
C PHE A 61 8.22 -11.30 7.17
N ASN A 62 7.93 -10.80 8.36
CA ASN A 62 6.91 -9.79 8.58
C ASN A 62 7.34 -8.47 7.93
N VAL A 63 6.48 -7.90 7.08
CA VAL A 63 6.67 -6.59 6.44
C VAL A 63 5.75 -5.52 7.01
N GLY A 64 4.99 -5.86 8.06
CA GLY A 64 4.00 -4.99 8.70
C GLY A 64 2.66 -4.92 7.96
N PRO A 65 1.74 -4.05 8.42
CA PRO A 65 0.43 -3.89 7.83
C PRO A 65 0.51 -3.25 6.43
N LYS A 66 -0.42 -3.63 5.56
CA LYS A 66 -0.55 -3.03 4.23
C LYS A 66 -0.84 -1.53 4.36
N GLY A 67 -0.17 -0.71 3.54
CA GLY A 67 -0.37 0.74 3.54
C GLY A 67 0.38 1.51 4.63
N THR A 68 1.17 0.83 5.45
CA THR A 68 2.08 1.54 6.36
C THR A 68 3.22 2.20 5.56
N PRO A 69 3.56 3.46 5.87
CA PRO A 69 4.63 4.14 5.15
C PRO A 69 5.96 3.44 5.41
N SER A 70 6.69 3.09 4.35
CA SER A 70 8.00 2.48 4.46
C SER A 70 8.99 3.44 5.12
N GLY A 71 9.56 3.04 6.26
CA GLY A 71 10.58 3.78 6.98
C GLY A 71 10.17 4.15 8.40
N PHE A 72 10.86 5.15 8.94
CA PHE A 72 10.69 5.59 10.31
C PHE A 72 9.49 6.53 10.42
N LYS A 73 8.48 6.17 11.22
CA LYS A 73 7.25 6.97 11.39
C LYS A 73 7.56 8.41 11.86
N GLU A 74 8.69 8.62 12.52
CA GLU A 74 9.14 9.91 13.03
C GLU A 74 9.54 10.89 11.90
N ASN A 75 9.89 10.39 10.71
CA ASN A 75 10.22 11.24 9.55
C ASN A 75 9.00 11.69 8.74
N LEU A 76 7.80 11.16 9.05
CA LEU A 76 6.56 11.55 8.34
C LEU A 76 6.19 13.01 8.60
N GLY A 77 6.63 13.58 9.73
CA GLY A 77 6.40 14.98 10.08
C GLY A 77 7.39 15.97 9.47
N TYR A 78 8.44 15.50 8.78
CA TYR A 78 9.45 16.39 8.19
C TYR A 78 8.96 17.04 6.89
N GLY A 79 9.39 18.28 6.61
CA GLY A 79 9.11 19.00 5.36
C GLY A 79 7.81 19.80 5.35
N PHE A 80 7.17 19.92 4.18
CA PHE A 80 6.02 20.81 3.95
C PHE A 80 4.65 20.19 4.31
N GLY A 81 4.61 19.22 5.22
CA GLY A 81 3.37 18.52 5.62
C GLY A 81 2.77 17.58 4.56
N VAL A 82 3.29 17.56 3.33
CA VAL A 82 2.83 16.68 2.23
C VAL A 82 3.23 15.21 2.38
N ASN A 83 4.07 14.89 3.35
CA ASN A 83 4.52 13.53 3.67
C ASN A 83 3.49 12.75 4.50
N ALA A 84 2.55 13.44 5.14
CA ALA A 84 1.45 12.83 5.89
C ALA A 84 0.16 12.66 5.06
N LEU A 85 0.14 13.12 3.81
CA LEU A 85 -1.02 13.00 2.93
C LEU A 85 -1.19 11.57 2.40
N THR A 86 -2.44 11.14 2.25
CA THR A 86 -2.73 9.89 1.54
C THR A 86 -2.31 9.99 0.07
N PRO A 87 -2.06 8.87 -0.63
CA PRO A 87 -1.74 8.87 -2.06
C PRO A 87 -2.77 9.63 -2.91
N GLY A 88 -4.06 9.48 -2.56
CA GLY A 88 -5.16 10.19 -3.22
C GLY A 88 -5.09 11.71 -3.04
N GLN A 89 -4.90 12.18 -1.79
CA GLN A 89 -4.77 13.62 -1.52
C GLN A 89 -3.55 14.24 -2.20
N LYS A 90 -2.43 13.51 -2.25
CA LYS A 90 -1.22 13.95 -2.95
C LYS A 90 -1.46 14.09 -4.45
N ASN A 91 -2.16 13.14 -5.08
CA ASN A 91 -2.52 13.21 -6.49
C ASN A 91 -3.42 14.42 -6.80
N VAL A 92 -4.43 14.67 -5.97
CA VAL A 92 -5.31 15.85 -6.12
C VAL A 92 -4.52 17.15 -6.04
N LEU A 93 -3.58 17.26 -5.09
CA LEU A 93 -2.73 18.45 -4.93
C LEU A 93 -1.80 18.67 -6.14
N ILE A 94 -1.19 17.59 -6.66
CA ILE A 94 -0.31 17.65 -7.83
C ILE A 94 -1.11 18.04 -9.09
N PHE A 95 -2.16 17.29 -9.43
CA PHE A 95 -2.90 17.54 -10.66
C PHE A 95 -3.72 18.83 -10.60
N GLY A 96 -4.27 19.16 -9.44
CA GLY A 96 -4.98 20.42 -9.22
C GLY A 96 -4.07 21.63 -9.40
N SER A 97 -2.85 21.60 -8.85
CA SER A 97 -1.88 22.69 -9.00
C SER A 97 -1.36 22.81 -10.44
N LEU A 98 -1.07 21.70 -11.12
CA LEU A 98 -0.69 21.70 -12.54
C LEU A 98 -1.80 22.29 -13.43
N LEU A 99 -3.06 21.90 -13.19
CA LEU A 99 -4.21 22.42 -13.94
C LEU A 99 -4.43 23.92 -13.68
N ALA A 100 -4.36 24.34 -12.42
CA ALA A 100 -4.46 25.75 -12.06
C ALA A 100 -3.36 26.58 -12.72
N PHE A 101 -2.11 26.10 -12.65
CA PHE A 101 -0.97 26.76 -13.30
C PHE A 101 -1.16 26.85 -14.82
N PHE A 102 -1.64 25.79 -15.46
CA PHE A 102 -1.92 25.79 -16.91
C PHE A 102 -2.91 26.88 -17.31
N PHE A 103 -4.01 27.04 -16.56
CA PHE A 103 -4.99 28.10 -16.84
C PHE A 103 -4.47 29.49 -16.51
N ILE A 104 -3.72 29.65 -15.42
CA ILE A 104 -3.07 30.92 -15.05
C ILE A 104 -2.09 31.34 -16.15
N PHE A 105 -1.26 30.40 -16.61
CA PHE A 105 -0.31 30.60 -17.71
C PHE A 105 -1.06 31.05 -18.96
N LEU A 106 -2.04 30.28 -19.46
CA LEU A 106 -2.84 30.66 -20.63
C LEU A 106 -3.52 32.04 -20.51
N SER A 107 -3.99 32.40 -19.31
CA SER A 107 -4.59 33.71 -19.06
C SER A 107 -3.59 34.86 -19.28
N PHE A 108 -2.32 34.67 -18.94
CA PHE A 108 -1.26 35.66 -19.22
C PHE A 108 -0.85 35.70 -20.70
N TYR A 109 -0.86 34.57 -21.42
CA TYR A 109 -0.59 34.57 -22.87
C TYR A 109 -1.73 35.21 -23.68
N GLY A 110 -2.97 35.14 -23.20
CA GLY A 110 -4.14 35.73 -23.88
C GLY A 110 -4.28 37.25 -23.71
N LEU A 111 -3.43 37.89 -22.90
CA LEU A 111 -3.45 39.34 -22.63
C LEU A 111 -2.43 40.14 -23.48
N GLY A 112 -1.69 39.47 -24.37
CA GLY A 112 -0.69 40.06 -25.27
C GLY A 112 -1.14 40.20 -26.71
#